data_AF-A0A959LAH8-F1
#
_entry.id   AF-A0A959LAH8-F1
#
_cell.length_a   1.000
_cell.length_b   1.000
_cell.length_c   1.000
_cell.angle_alpha   90.00
_cell.angle_beta   90.00
_cell.angle_gamma   90.00
#
_symmetry.space_group_name_H-M   'P 1'
#
loop_
_entity.id
_entity.type
_entity.pdbx_description
1 polymer ?
#
loop_
_entity_poly.entity_id
_entity_poly.type
_entity_poly.pdbx_seq_one_letter_code
_entity_poly.pdbx_strand_id
1 'polypeptide(L)'
;MWSIYRKEINAFFSSVMGYLVIAVFLILMGLFLWVFPEYSILDYNFATLDPLFAIAPFIFLFLIPAVTMRSFAEEKNTGTIEFLVTKPVTDTQIILGKYFANLSL
;
A
#
# COMPACT_ATOMS: atom_id res chain seq x y z
N MET A 1 19.25 -8.70 3.30
CA MET A 1 18.28 -7.61 2.97
C MET A 1 17.41 -7.92 1.74
N TRP A 2 17.96 -8.12 0.53
CA TRP A 2 17.16 -8.37 -0.70
C TRP A 2 16.14 -9.52 -0.58
N SER A 3 16.50 -10.61 0.09
CA SER A 3 15.60 -11.74 0.33
C SER A 3 14.35 -11.35 1.14
N ILE A 4 14.49 -10.45 2.12
CA ILE A 4 13.37 -9.96 2.94
C ILE A 4 12.49 -9.04 2.11
N TYR A 5 13.10 -8.10 1.37
CA TYR A 5 12.38 -7.22 0.45
C TYR A 5 11.49 -8.00 -0.53
N ARG A 6 12.06 -8.98 -1.24
CA ARG A 6 11.32 -9.80 -2.21
C ARG A 6 10.23 -10.64 -1.54
N LYS A 7 10.47 -11.14 -0.32
CA LYS A 7 9.47 -11.87 0.47
C LYS A 7 8.27 -10.97 0.79
N GLU A 8 8.49 -9.74 1.25
CA GLU A 8 7.41 -8.81 1.61
C GLU A 8 6.57 -8.41 0.39
N ILE A 9 7.20 -8.07 -0.74
CA ILE A 9 6.49 -7.75 -1.98
C ILE A 9 5.61 -8.93 -2.44
N ASN A 10 6.18 -10.14 -2.48
CA ASN A 10 5.42 -11.32 -2.86
C ASN A 10 4.29 -11.61 -1.86
N ALA A 11 4.54 -11.43 -0.55
CA ALA A 11 3.52 -11.62 0.47
C ALA A 11 2.34 -10.65 0.28
N PHE A 12 2.62 -9.38 -0.03
CA PHE A 12 1.59 -8.38 -0.32
C PHE A 12 0.72 -8.79 -1.52
N PHE A 13 1.32 -9.09 -2.67
CA PHE A 13 0.60 -9.47 -3.89
C PHE A 13 -0.01 -10.89 -3.85
N SER A 14 0.40 -11.74 -2.92
CA SER A 14 -0.25 -13.04 -2.69
C SER A 14 -1.52 -12.94 -1.84
N SER A 15 -1.79 -11.76 -1.28
CA SER A 15 -2.81 -11.60 -0.26
C SER A 15 -4.08 -10.92 -0.75
N VAL A 16 -5.23 -11.38 -0.24
CA VAL A 16 -6.54 -10.79 -0.57
C VAL A 16 -6.62 -9.31 -0.19
N MET A 17 -6.04 -8.93 0.95
CA MET A 17 -6.07 -7.54 1.40
C MET A 17 -5.32 -6.59 0.45
N GLY A 18 -4.22 -7.02 -0.17
CA GLY A 18 -3.49 -6.21 -1.14
C GLY A 18 -4.37 -5.87 -2.35
N TYR A 19 -5.07 -6.88 -2.90
CA TYR A 19 -6.03 -6.66 -3.98
C TYR A 19 -7.23 -5.81 -3.55
N LEU A 20 -7.70 -5.95 -2.30
CA LEU A 20 -8.79 -5.13 -1.77
C LEU A 20 -8.40 -3.65 -1.74
N VAL A 21 -7.20 -3.32 -1.28
CA VAL A 21 -6.67 -1.95 -1.28
C VAL A 21 -6.65 -1.36 -2.69
N ILE A 22 -6.13 -2.12 -3.67
CA ILE A 22 -6.08 -1.68 -5.08
C ILE A 22 -7.50 -1.46 -5.62
N ALA A 23 -8.43 -2.38 -5.34
CA ALA A 23 -9.81 -2.26 -5.79
C ALA A 23 -10.51 -1.03 -5.19
N VAL A 24 -10.35 -0.79 -3.88
CA VAL A 24 -10.92 0.38 -3.20
C VAL A 24 -10.33 1.67 -3.76
N PHE A 25 -9.02 1.72 -3.99
CA PHE A 25 -8.39 2.88 -4.62
C PHE A 25 -9.00 3.19 -5.99
N LEU A 26 -9.09 2.17 -6.86
CA LEU A 26 -9.64 2.32 -8.21
C LEU A 26 -11.11 2.73 -8.21
N ILE A 27 -11.93 2.14 -7.32
CA ILE A 27 -13.35 2.49 -7.20
C ILE A 27 -13.51 3.93 -6.73
N LEU A 28 -12.82 4.33 -5.66
CA LEU A 28 -12.91 5.68 -5.12
C LEU A 28 -12.44 6.71 -6.15
N MET A 29 -11.24 6.52 -6.71
CA MET A 29 -10.71 7.42 -7.75
C MET A 29 -11.63 7.46 -8.98
N GLY A 30 -12.17 6.32 -9.40
CA GLY A 30 -13.11 6.24 -10.52
C GLY A 30 -14.40 7.04 -10.26
N LEU A 31 -14.99 6.90 -9.07
CA LEU A 31 -16.19 7.65 -8.70
C LEU A 31 -15.92 9.16 -8.63
N PHE A 32 -14.81 9.57 -8.02
CA PHE A 32 -14.45 10.98 -7.91
C PHE A 32 -14.15 11.64 -9.25
N LEU A 33 -13.40 10.97 -10.13
CA LEU A 33 -13.00 11.57 -11.41
C LEU A 33 -14.07 11.52 -12.50
N TRP A 34 -15.06 10.62 -12.40
CA TRP A 34 -16.02 10.38 -13.48
C TRP A 34 -17.48 10.55 -13.09
N VAL A 35 -17.84 10.48 -11.80
CA VAL A 35 -19.25 10.52 -11.35
C VAL A 35 -19.56 11.79 -10.57
N PHE A 36 -18.67 12.25 -9.70
CA PHE A 36 -18.92 13.41 -8.86
C PHE A 36 -18.60 14.73 -9.61
N PRO A 37 -19.58 15.62 -9.84
CA PRO A 37 -19.41 16.78 -10.71
C PRO A 37 -18.40 17.82 -10.20
N GLU A 38 -18.11 17.84 -8.89
CA GLU A 38 -17.12 18.74 -8.30
C GLU A 38 -15.68 18.45 -8.76
N TYR A 39 -15.38 17.18 -9.09
CA TYR A 39 -14.05 16.71 -9.48
C TYR A 39 -14.04 15.97 -10.83
N SER A 40 -15.19 15.93 -11.50
CA SER A 40 -15.40 15.24 -12.76
C SER A 40 -14.58 15.87 -13.88
N ILE A 41 -13.73 15.08 -14.52
CA ILE A 41 -12.93 15.51 -15.67
C ILE A 41 -13.83 15.84 -16.87
N LEU A 42 -15.02 15.25 -16.94
CA LEU A 42 -15.98 15.48 -18.03
C LEU A 42 -16.68 16.83 -17.91
N ASP A 43 -16.95 17.27 -16.69
CA ASP A 43 -17.59 18.56 -16.40
C ASP A 43 -16.54 19.70 -16.33
N TYR A 44 -15.29 19.34 -16.03
CA TYR A 44 -14.15 20.21 -16.25
C TYR A 44 -13.94 20.39 -17.75
N ASN A 45 -14.21 21.59 -18.26
CA ASN A 45 -14.01 21.97 -19.67
C ASN A 45 -12.53 21.86 -20.16
N PHE A 46 -11.62 21.36 -19.32
CA PHE A 46 -10.21 21.15 -19.61
C PHE A 46 -9.75 19.78 -19.08
N ALA A 47 -9.07 19.01 -19.94
CA ALA A 47 -8.45 17.75 -19.56
C ALA A 47 -7.16 18.00 -18.77
N THR A 48 -7.28 18.12 -17.45
CA THR A 48 -6.16 18.31 -16.51
C THR A 48 -6.13 17.18 -15.48
N LEU A 49 -4.97 16.96 -14.87
CA LEU A 49 -4.79 15.96 -13.80
C LEU A 49 -4.98 16.55 -12.40
N ASP A 50 -5.33 17.83 -12.29
CA ASP A 50 -5.48 18.53 -11.02
C ASP A 50 -6.47 17.85 -10.07
N PRO A 51 -7.66 17.38 -10.53
CA PRO A 51 -8.59 16.67 -9.65
C PRO A 51 -8.01 15.36 -9.10
N LEU A 52 -7.22 14.64 -9.91
CA LEU A 52 -6.55 13.40 -9.48
C LEU A 52 -5.56 13.67 -8.35
N PHE A 53 -4.73 14.70 -8.50
CA PHE A 53 -3.74 15.06 -7.47
C PHE A 53 -4.36 15.71 -6.23
N ALA A 54 -5.53 16.33 -6.35
CA ALA A 54 -6.27 16.86 -5.21
C ALA A 54 -6.87 15.74 -4.34
N ILE A 55 -7.43 14.70 -4.96
CA ILE A 55 -8.18 13.64 -4.25
C ILE A 55 -7.28 12.49 -3.79
N ALA A 56 -6.29 12.10 -4.60
CA ALA A 56 -5.43 10.95 -4.31
C ALA A 56 -4.77 11.00 -2.92
N PRO A 57 -4.23 12.14 -2.42
CA PRO A 57 -3.64 12.21 -1.08
C PRO A 57 -4.62 11.86 0.04
N PHE A 58 -5.88 12.28 -0.07
CA PHE A 58 -6.90 11.96 0.93
C PHE A 58 -7.23 10.48 0.96
N ILE A 59 -7.29 9.84 -0.21
CA ILE A 59 -7.50 8.38 -0.30
C ILE A 59 -6.28 7.64 0.27
N PHE A 60 -5.07 8.07 -0.12
CA PHE A 60 -3.83 7.47 0.37
C PHE A 60 -3.63 7.63 1.88
N LEU A 61 -4.16 8.70 2.49
CA LEU A 61 -4.15 8.87 3.95
C LEU A 61 -4.75 7.66 4.68
N PHE A 62 -5.76 7.01 4.11
CA PHE A 62 -6.39 5.82 4.67
C PHE A 62 -5.75 4.52 4.18
N LEU A 63 -5.35 4.46 2.91
CA LEU A 63 -4.81 3.23 2.32
C LEU A 63 -3.37 2.93 2.75
N ILE A 64 -2.50 3.93 2.87
CA ILE A 64 -1.10 3.72 3.27
C ILE A 64 -1.01 3.08 4.67
N PRO A 65 -1.71 3.56 5.71
CA PRO A 65 -1.73 2.88 7.00
C PRO A 65 -2.26 1.44 6.89
N ALA A 66 -3.32 1.21 6.11
CA ALA A 66 -3.89 -0.12 5.95
C ALA A 66 -2.90 -1.13 5.33
N VAL A 67 -2.11 -0.70 4.35
CA VAL A 67 -1.06 -1.52 3.72
C VAL A 67 0.11 -1.77 4.69
N THR A 68 0.57 -0.71 5.36
CA THR A 68 1.81 -0.76 6.17
C THR A 68 1.64 -1.45 7.52
N MET A 69 0.46 -1.38 8.15
CA MET A 69 0.19 -2.01 9.45
C MET A 69 0.47 -3.52 9.44
N ARG A 70 0.26 -4.16 8.28
CA ARG A 70 0.39 -5.61 8.12
C ARG A 70 1.81 -6.12 8.33
N SER A 71 2.83 -5.39 7.86
CA SER A 71 4.19 -5.94 7.73
C SER A 71 4.77 -6.45 9.05
N PHE A 72 4.46 -5.79 10.18
CA PHE A 72 4.84 -6.28 11.52
C PHE A 72 3.67 -6.86 12.31
N ALA A 73 2.46 -6.32 12.18
CA ALA A 73 1.33 -6.79 12.97
C ALA A 73 0.95 -8.24 12.65
N GLU A 74 1.03 -8.63 11.37
CA GLU A 74 0.67 -9.99 10.95
C GLU A 74 1.73 -11.01 11.40
N GLU A 75 3.02 -10.66 11.33
CA GLU A 75 4.09 -11.52 11.85
C GLU A 75 4.03 -11.67 13.37
N LYS A 76 3.65 -10.61 14.09
CA LYS A 76 3.44 -10.65 15.53
C LYS A 76 2.21 -11.49 15.89
N ASN A 77 1.11 -11.35 15.15
CA ASN A 77 -0.12 -12.12 15.39
C ASN A 77 0.05 -13.61 15.07
N THR A 78 0.83 -13.95 14.04
CA THR A 78 1.11 -15.34 13.65
C THR A 78 2.26 -15.99 14.43
N GLY A 79 2.97 -15.24 15.28
CA GLY A 79 4.16 -15.71 16.01
C GLY A 79 5.38 -15.95 15.12
N THR A 80 5.32 -15.62 13.82
CA THR A 80 6.41 -15.86 12.86
C THR A 80 7.61 -14.93 13.06
N ILE A 81 7.44 -13.87 13.86
CA ILE A 81 8.52 -12.96 14.24
C ILE A 81 9.66 -13.71 14.98
N GLU A 82 9.35 -14.70 15.81
CA GLU A 82 10.34 -15.48 16.57
C GLU A 82 11.21 -16.33 15.64
N PHE A 83 10.60 -16.91 14.59
CA PHE A 83 11.32 -17.63 13.54
C PHE A 83 12.17 -16.73 12.65
N LEU A 84 11.82 -15.44 12.53
CA LEU A 84 12.60 -14.49 11.75
C LEU A 84 13.88 -14.09 12.49
N VAL A 85 13.79 -13.83 13.80
CA VAL A 85 14.91 -13.40 14.65
C VAL A 85 15.91 -14.52 14.93
N THR A 86 15.46 -15.79 14.90
CA THR A 86 16.36 -16.96 15.05
C THR A 86 17.20 -17.27 13.81
N LYS A 87 16.90 -16.66 12.65
CA LYS A 87 17.70 -16.81 11.44
C LYS A 87 18.96 -15.94 11.50
N PRO A 88 20.03 -16.28 10.76
CA PRO A 88 21.27 -15.49 10.71
C PRO A 88 21.08 -14.21 9.89
N VAL A 89 20.20 -13.32 10.34
CA VAL A 89 19.87 -12.03 9.71
C VAL A 89 19.91 -10.96 10.78
N THR A 90 20.58 -9.84 10.50
CA THR A 90 20.68 -8.74 11.46
C THR A 90 19.38 -7.94 11.53
N ASP A 91 19.05 -7.39 12.70
CA ASP A 91 17.85 -6.56 12.90
C ASP A 91 17.78 -5.40 11.90
N THR A 92 18.93 -4.77 11.60
CA THR A 92 19.04 -3.71 10.59
C THR A 92 18.61 -4.16 9.21
N GLN A 93 18.90 -5.41 8.81
CA GLN A 93 18.47 -5.94 7.51
C GLN A 93 16.98 -6.24 7.48
N ILE A 94 16.37 -6.58 8.63
CA ILE A 94 14.93 -6.77 8.77
C ILE A 94 14.22 -5.43 8.64
N ILE A 95 14.66 -4.43 9.40
CA ILE A 95 14.09 -3.08 9.40
C ILE A 95 14.19 -2.46 7.99
N LEU A 96 15.40 -2.43 7.42
CA LEU A 96 15.60 -1.84 6.09
C LEU A 96 14.88 -2.62 5.00
N GLY A 97 14.87 -3.96 5.08
CA GLY A 97 14.18 -4.81 4.10
C GLY A 97 12.67 -4.53 4.06
N LYS A 98 12.02 -4.44 5.22
CA LYS A 98 10.59 -4.13 5.33
C LYS A 98 10.28 -2.67 4.99
N TYR A 99 11.14 -1.73 5.39
CA TYR A 99 10.98 -0.32 5.05
C TYR A 99 10.99 -0.10 3.52
N PHE A 100 12.01 -0.62 2.82
CA PHE A 100 12.09 -0.47 1.37
C PHE A 100 10.97 -1.20 0.63
N ALA A 101 10.49 -2.34 1.16
CA ALA A 101 9.34 -3.03 0.58
C ALA A 101 8.08 -2.15 0.65
N ASN A 102 7.78 -1.61 1.82
CA ASN A 102 6.63 -0.71 2.01
C ASN A 102 6.77 0.62 1.26
N LEU A 103 7.98 1.11 1.05
CA LEU A 103 8.22 2.33 0.27
C LEU A 103 7.95 2.14 -1.23
N SER A 104 8.15 0.93 -1.74
CA SER A 104 7.92 0.59 -3.15
C SER A 104 6.49 0.13 -3.49
N LEU A 105 5.67 -0.11 -2.46
CA LEU A 105 4.25 -0.48 -2.57
C LEU A 105 3.37 0.76 -2.56
#